data_AF-A0AAN6S2H6-F1
#
_entry.id   AF-A0AAN6S2H6-F1
#
_cell.length_a   1.000
_cell.length_b   1.000
_cell.length_c   1.000
_cell.angle_alpha   90.00
_cell.angle_beta   90.00
_cell.angle_gamma   90.00
#
_symmetry.space_group_name_H-M   'P 1'
#
loop_
_entity.id
_entity.type
_entity.pdbx_description
1 polymer ?
#
loop_
_entity_poly.entity_id
_entity_poly.type
_entity_poly.pdbx_seq_one_letter_code
_entity_poly.pdbx_strand_id
1 'polypeptide(L)'
;MTDLRECLPPPIESHLSSPANERRISFRHPAYPDAAPDLLCLSAVDGGLGVGIEYNTALVACGIVAGNRWDGAWFSVRSSSDNDSIVPVEHPSDGILRDSVYYFCVGSSSEEPYPTCRVTGYFEARKVAHLVPISAAGWFESNRMKQYCRLPSKMNIIDNDRNMFLLRRDLHQLFDTRRFTIMPKTSIGAAAPTLITHVLLPQTHPELHILYHNRALQEPLTGIAVEMLFARFI
;
A
#
# COMPACT_ATOMS: atom_id res chain seq x y z
N MET A 1 -11.70 -9.99 14.12
CA MET A 1 -12.81 -9.30 13.44
C MET A 1 -12.16 -8.36 12.45
N THR A 2 -12.12 -8.78 11.18
CA THR A 2 -11.42 -8.09 10.09
C THR A 2 -12.17 -6.81 9.78
N ASP A 3 -11.56 -5.66 10.05
CA ASP A 3 -12.18 -4.35 9.86
C ASP A 3 -12.23 -4.06 8.34
N LEU A 4 -13.38 -4.32 7.73
CA LEU A 4 -13.61 -4.11 6.31
C LEU A 4 -13.66 -2.62 6.01
N ARG A 5 -12.98 -2.20 4.94
CA ARG A 5 -12.89 -0.79 4.53
C ARG A 5 -14.27 -0.20 4.25
N GLU A 6 -14.43 1.10 4.51
CA GLU A 6 -15.66 1.84 4.23
C GLU A 6 -16.05 1.73 2.74
N CYS A 7 -17.30 1.34 2.52
CA CYS A 7 -17.91 0.99 1.25
C CYS A 7 -18.04 2.23 0.34
N LEU A 8 -17.39 2.23 -0.82
CA LEU A 8 -17.78 3.12 -1.92
C LEU A 8 -19.18 2.70 -2.43
N PRO A 9 -20.01 3.61 -2.97
CA PRO A 9 -21.30 3.23 -3.52
C PRO A 9 -21.12 2.12 -4.57
N PRO A 10 -21.99 1.10 -4.57
CA PRO A 10 -21.85 -0.02 -5.49
C PRO A 10 -21.93 0.44 -6.95
N PRO A 11 -21.29 -0.29 -7.88
CA PRO A 11 -21.39 0.01 -9.30
C PRO A 11 -22.84 -0.07 -9.79
N ILE A 12 -23.13 0.57 -10.92
CA ILE A 12 -24.46 0.48 -11.55
C ILE A 12 -24.54 -0.84 -12.34
N GLU A 13 -25.69 -1.51 -12.30
CA GLU A 13 -25.92 -2.75 -13.06
C GLU A 13 -25.63 -2.58 -14.56
N SER A 14 -24.96 -3.55 -15.16
CA SER A 14 -24.74 -3.59 -16.60
C SER A 14 -25.95 -4.17 -17.34
N HIS A 15 -26.45 -3.47 -18.35
CA HIS A 15 -27.58 -3.91 -19.18
C HIS A 15 -27.20 -4.80 -20.39
N LEU A 16 -25.96 -5.30 -20.46
CA LEU A 16 -25.49 -6.10 -21.59
C LEU A 16 -25.92 -7.56 -21.44
N SER A 17 -26.70 -8.06 -22.39
CA SER A 17 -27.15 -9.45 -22.45
C SER A 17 -25.99 -10.38 -22.82
N SER A 18 -25.73 -11.37 -21.95
CA SER A 18 -24.70 -12.40 -22.18
C SER A 18 -25.31 -13.65 -22.86
N PRO A 19 -24.52 -14.42 -23.63
CA PRO A 19 -24.99 -15.68 -24.23
C PRO A 19 -25.38 -16.69 -23.16
N ALA A 20 -26.48 -17.44 -23.37
CA ALA A 20 -27.09 -18.31 -22.35
C ALA A 20 -26.21 -19.46 -21.81
N ASN A 21 -25.10 -19.80 -22.48
CA ASN A 21 -24.22 -20.92 -22.13
C ASN A 21 -22.80 -20.47 -21.73
N GLU A 22 -22.55 -19.17 -21.55
CA GLU A 22 -21.24 -18.69 -21.14
C GLU A 22 -21.05 -18.91 -19.63
N ARG A 23 -20.06 -19.74 -19.25
CA ARG A 23 -19.65 -19.83 -17.84
C ARG A 23 -18.97 -18.53 -17.47
N ARG A 24 -19.46 -17.87 -16.42
CA ARG A 24 -18.93 -16.60 -15.93
C ARG A 24 -18.56 -16.72 -14.46
N ILE A 25 -17.60 -15.90 -14.06
CA ILE A 25 -17.10 -15.80 -12.70
C ILE A 25 -17.36 -14.37 -12.23
N SER A 26 -18.12 -14.26 -11.14
CA SER A 26 -18.47 -12.99 -10.52
C SER A 26 -17.42 -12.60 -9.48
N PHE A 27 -16.94 -11.36 -9.56
CA PHE A 27 -16.02 -10.77 -8.62
C PHE A 27 -16.73 -9.66 -7.85
N ARG A 28 -16.76 -9.78 -6.51
CA ARG A 28 -17.54 -8.91 -5.62
C ARG A 28 -16.66 -8.22 -4.59
N HIS A 29 -17.19 -7.19 -3.94
CA HIS A 29 -16.55 -6.58 -2.79
C HIS A 29 -17.03 -7.28 -1.50
N PRO A 30 -16.15 -7.69 -0.58
CA PRO A 30 -16.54 -8.43 0.63
C PRO A 30 -17.44 -7.62 1.58
N ALA A 31 -17.35 -6.29 1.57
CA ALA A 31 -18.18 -5.42 2.39
C ALA A 31 -19.52 -5.04 1.73
N TYR A 32 -19.79 -5.45 0.49
CA TYR A 32 -21.06 -5.15 -0.16
C TYR A 32 -22.10 -6.19 0.25
N PRO A 33 -23.39 -5.78 0.39
CA PRO A 33 -24.45 -6.72 0.67
C PRO A 33 -24.64 -7.69 -0.51
N ASP A 34 -25.18 -8.88 -0.25
CA ASP A 34 -25.36 -9.90 -1.28
C ASP A 34 -26.30 -9.49 -2.42
N ALA A 35 -27.11 -8.45 -2.22
CA ALA A 35 -27.97 -7.86 -3.25
C ALA A 35 -27.27 -6.82 -4.13
N ALA A 36 -26.03 -6.40 -3.80
CA ALA A 36 -25.31 -5.43 -4.60
C ALA A 36 -24.85 -6.03 -5.94
N PRO A 37 -24.72 -5.24 -7.00
CA PRO A 37 -24.14 -5.74 -8.26
C PRO A 37 -22.68 -6.16 -8.10
N ASP A 38 -22.24 -7.06 -8.97
CA ASP A 38 -20.85 -7.49 -9.03
C ASP A 38 -19.93 -6.32 -9.43
N LEU A 39 -18.70 -6.29 -8.91
CA LEU A 39 -17.69 -5.32 -9.34
C LEU A 39 -17.30 -5.56 -10.79
N LEU A 40 -17.15 -6.85 -11.12
CA LEU A 40 -16.69 -7.32 -12.40
C LEU A 40 -17.19 -8.74 -12.59
N CYS A 41 -17.60 -9.08 -13.81
CA CYS A 41 -17.98 -10.44 -14.17
C CYS A 41 -17.21 -10.83 -15.41
N LEU A 42 -16.39 -11.88 -15.34
CA LEU A 42 -15.50 -12.32 -16.42
C LEU A 42 -15.89 -13.70 -16.92
N SER A 43 -15.73 -13.94 -18.21
CA SER A 43 -15.96 -15.23 -18.84
C SER A 43 -14.86 -16.23 -18.42
N ALA A 44 -15.26 -17.44 -18.05
CA ALA A 44 -14.35 -18.52 -17.66
C ALA A 44 -13.77 -19.21 -18.91
N VAL A 45 -12.83 -18.55 -19.59
CA VAL A 45 -12.27 -19.02 -20.87
C VAL A 45 -10.96 -19.78 -20.75
N ASP A 46 -10.38 -19.86 -19.55
CA ASP A 46 -9.07 -20.47 -19.30
C ASP A 46 -9.19 -21.90 -18.72
N GLY A 47 -8.03 -22.58 -18.58
CA GLY A 47 -7.94 -23.90 -17.97
C GLY A 47 -8.35 -25.07 -18.87
N GLY A 48 -8.20 -24.95 -20.19
CA GLY A 48 -8.60 -25.96 -21.17
C GLY A 48 -10.01 -25.72 -21.71
N LEU A 49 -10.98 -26.56 -21.37
CA LEU A 49 -12.37 -26.48 -21.86
C LEU A 49 -13.19 -25.31 -21.27
N GLY A 50 -12.57 -24.16 -20.98
CA GLY A 50 -13.26 -23.00 -20.38
C GLY A 50 -13.82 -23.31 -18.99
N VAL A 51 -13.00 -23.91 -18.14
CA VAL A 51 -13.42 -24.36 -16.80
C VAL A 51 -13.20 -23.30 -15.73
N GLY A 52 -12.50 -22.22 -16.05
CA GLY A 52 -12.15 -21.16 -15.11
C GLY A 52 -11.53 -19.94 -15.76
N ILE A 53 -10.94 -19.07 -14.96
CA ILE A 53 -10.15 -17.93 -15.42
C ILE A 53 -8.77 -17.96 -14.78
N GLU A 54 -7.75 -17.50 -15.50
CA GLU A 54 -6.40 -17.40 -14.96
C GLU A 54 -6.34 -16.35 -13.84
N TYR A 55 -5.71 -16.74 -12.74
CA TYR A 55 -5.69 -16.01 -11.47
C TYR A 55 -5.16 -14.59 -11.62
N ASN A 56 -4.01 -14.40 -12.28
CA ASN A 56 -3.38 -13.09 -12.41
C ASN A 56 -4.19 -12.16 -13.34
N THR A 57 -4.84 -12.71 -14.36
CA THR A 57 -5.73 -12.00 -15.28
C THR A 57 -6.92 -11.44 -14.53
N ALA A 58 -7.58 -12.29 -13.72
CA ALA A 58 -8.67 -11.85 -12.84
C ALA A 58 -8.20 -10.78 -11.84
N LEU A 59 -7.00 -10.97 -11.25
CA LEU A 59 -6.43 -10.07 -10.24
C LEU A 59 -6.12 -8.68 -10.81
N VAL A 60 -5.50 -8.63 -11.99
CA VAL A 60 -5.22 -7.37 -12.71
C VAL A 60 -6.52 -6.68 -13.10
N ALA A 61 -7.49 -7.42 -13.63
CA ALA A 61 -8.77 -6.85 -14.07
C ALA A 61 -9.54 -6.23 -12.89
N CYS A 62 -9.64 -6.92 -11.76
CA CYS A 62 -10.24 -6.37 -10.54
C CYS A 62 -9.42 -5.19 -10.00
N GLY A 63 -8.09 -5.27 -10.06
CA GLY A 63 -7.19 -4.19 -9.67
C GLY A 63 -7.41 -2.91 -10.47
N ILE A 64 -7.67 -3.00 -11.78
CA ILE A 64 -8.02 -1.84 -12.64
C ILE A 64 -9.31 -1.19 -12.14
N VAL A 65 -10.38 -1.97 -11.92
CA VAL A 65 -11.67 -1.48 -11.40
C VAL A 65 -11.49 -0.81 -10.04
N ALA A 66 -10.59 -1.33 -9.21
CA ALA A 66 -10.24 -0.78 -7.91
C ALA A 66 -9.20 0.36 -7.94
N GLY A 67 -8.98 1.01 -9.10
CA GLY A 67 -8.08 2.16 -9.22
C GLY A 67 -6.60 1.77 -9.29
N ASN A 68 -6.28 0.76 -10.08
CA ASN A 68 -4.93 0.20 -10.29
C ASN A 68 -4.32 -0.42 -9.01
N ARG A 69 -5.16 -1.06 -8.19
CA ARG A 69 -4.80 -1.65 -6.89
C ARG A 69 -4.64 -3.17 -6.98
N TRP A 70 -3.72 -3.63 -7.83
CA TRP A 70 -3.38 -5.06 -7.99
C TRP A 70 -2.22 -5.50 -7.07
N ASP A 71 -1.36 -4.58 -6.61
CA ASP A 71 -0.24 -4.91 -5.72
C ASP A 71 -0.76 -5.23 -4.30
N GLY A 72 -0.43 -6.44 -3.81
CA GLY A 72 -0.93 -6.97 -2.53
C GLY A 72 -2.41 -7.35 -2.51
N ALA A 73 -3.08 -7.41 -3.67
CA ALA A 73 -4.44 -7.92 -3.77
C ALA A 73 -4.49 -9.45 -3.71
N TRP A 74 -5.64 -10.00 -3.35
CA TRP A 74 -5.91 -11.44 -3.24
C TRP A 74 -7.41 -11.71 -3.41
N PHE A 75 -7.79 -12.98 -3.52
CA PHE A 75 -9.19 -13.40 -3.62
C PHE A 75 -9.62 -14.18 -2.39
N SER A 76 -10.87 -14.02 -1.99
CA SER A 76 -11.51 -14.80 -0.93
C SER A 76 -12.81 -15.45 -1.40
N VAL A 77 -13.27 -16.45 -0.66
CA VAL A 77 -14.61 -17.06 -0.78
C VAL A 77 -15.33 -16.94 0.56
N ARG A 78 -16.65 -17.12 0.58
CA ARG A 78 -17.42 -17.17 1.84
C ARG A 78 -17.17 -18.51 2.54
N SER A 79 -17.00 -18.49 3.85
CA SER A 79 -16.85 -19.73 4.62
C SER A 79 -18.14 -20.54 4.57
N SER A 80 -18.01 -21.86 4.45
CA SER A 80 -19.13 -22.79 4.53
C SER A 80 -19.72 -22.90 5.94
N SER A 81 -18.95 -22.54 6.99
CA SER A 81 -19.37 -22.64 8.39
C SER A 81 -20.02 -21.36 8.94
N ASP A 82 -19.67 -20.22 8.36
CA ASP A 82 -20.15 -18.90 8.76
C ASP A 82 -20.22 -17.99 7.53
N ASN A 83 -21.44 -17.76 7.05
CA ASN A 83 -21.70 -16.96 5.85
C ASN A 83 -21.21 -15.51 5.99
N ASP A 84 -20.99 -14.97 7.18
CA ASP A 84 -20.45 -13.61 7.32
C ASP A 84 -18.92 -13.57 7.23
N SER A 85 -18.25 -14.71 7.33
CA SER A 85 -16.80 -14.81 7.26
C SER A 85 -16.30 -15.10 5.83
N ILE A 86 -15.15 -14.52 5.49
CA ILE A 86 -14.43 -14.75 4.24
C ILE A 86 -13.12 -15.51 4.50
N VAL A 87 -12.76 -16.41 3.59
CA VAL A 87 -11.56 -17.26 3.66
C VAL A 87 -10.67 -17.00 2.44
N PRO A 88 -9.36 -16.81 2.62
CA PRO A 88 -8.42 -16.69 1.50
C PRO A 88 -8.43 -17.87 0.56
N VAL A 89 -8.42 -17.57 -0.73
CA VAL A 89 -8.18 -18.53 -1.80
C VAL A 89 -6.68 -18.70 -1.93
N GLU A 90 -6.18 -19.90 -1.64
CA GLU A 90 -4.80 -20.26 -1.96
C GLU A 90 -4.59 -20.19 -3.47
N HIS A 91 -3.39 -19.76 -3.88
CA HIS A 91 -3.08 -19.68 -5.31
C HIS A 91 -3.20 -21.08 -5.94
N PRO A 92 -4.09 -21.30 -6.93
CA PRO A 92 -4.25 -22.60 -7.55
C PRO A 92 -2.93 -23.06 -8.18
N SER A 93 -2.60 -24.34 -8.08
CA SER A 93 -1.34 -24.90 -8.61
C SER A 93 -1.22 -24.79 -10.13
N ASP A 94 -2.36 -24.79 -10.83
CA ASP A 94 -2.46 -24.56 -12.26
C ASP A 94 -2.81 -23.11 -12.63
N GLY A 95 -2.95 -22.25 -11.62
CA GLY A 95 -3.29 -20.84 -11.79
C GLY A 95 -4.74 -20.57 -12.19
N ILE A 96 -5.66 -21.54 -12.14
CA ILE A 96 -7.03 -21.37 -12.63
C ILE A 96 -8.05 -21.30 -11.48
N LEU A 97 -8.78 -20.19 -11.41
CA LEU A 97 -9.93 -19.97 -10.53
C LEU A 97 -11.18 -20.59 -11.14
N ARG A 98 -11.94 -21.39 -10.37
CA ARG A 98 -13.03 -22.23 -10.89
C ARG A 98 -14.39 -22.01 -10.25
N ASP A 99 -14.46 -21.39 -9.08
CA ASP A 99 -15.74 -21.12 -8.43
C ASP A 99 -16.52 -20.05 -9.19
N SER A 100 -17.84 -20.02 -8.97
CA SER A 100 -18.72 -19.06 -9.64
C SER A 100 -18.61 -17.65 -9.05
N VAL A 101 -18.15 -17.52 -7.81
CA VAL A 101 -18.06 -16.24 -7.09
C VAL A 101 -16.76 -16.17 -6.31
N TYR A 102 -16.04 -15.06 -6.51
CA TYR A 102 -14.90 -14.67 -5.69
C TYR A 102 -15.10 -13.25 -5.17
N TYR A 103 -14.48 -12.95 -4.03
CA TYR A 103 -14.45 -11.62 -3.47
C TYR A 103 -13.05 -11.05 -3.68
N PHE A 104 -12.97 -9.90 -4.34
CA PHE A 104 -11.71 -9.20 -4.56
C PHE A 104 -11.33 -8.45 -3.30
N CYS A 105 -10.25 -8.88 -2.67
CA CYS A 105 -9.70 -8.27 -1.49
C CYS A 105 -8.43 -7.53 -1.90
N VAL A 106 -8.43 -6.21 -1.81
CA VAL A 106 -7.16 -5.49 -1.79
C VAL A 106 -6.59 -5.71 -0.41
N GLY A 107 -5.39 -6.29 -0.31
CA GLY A 107 -4.70 -6.35 0.97
C GLY A 107 -4.65 -4.96 1.61
N SER A 108 -5.27 -4.81 2.78
CA SER A 108 -4.40 -4.59 3.92
C SER A 108 -3.67 -5.91 4.08
N SER A 109 -2.38 -6.00 3.79
CA SER A 109 -1.64 -7.17 4.30
C SER A 109 -2.01 -7.31 5.76
N SER A 110 -2.30 -8.53 6.21
CA SER A 110 -2.61 -8.81 7.61
C SER A 110 -1.46 -8.47 8.59
N GLU A 111 -0.42 -7.75 8.14
CA GLU A 111 0.63 -7.09 8.93
C GLU A 111 1.15 -5.73 8.38
N GLU A 112 0.47 -5.03 7.45
CA GLU A 112 0.75 -3.58 7.29
C GLU A 112 -0.54 -2.79 7.54
N PRO A 113 -0.63 -2.03 8.66
CA PRO A 113 -1.69 -1.06 8.83
C PRO A 113 -1.73 -0.17 7.60
N TYR A 114 -2.92 0.26 7.17
CA TYR A 114 -3.07 1.32 6.18
C TYR A 114 -1.97 2.35 6.36
N PRO A 115 -1.16 2.69 5.33
CA PRO A 115 0.15 3.26 5.57
C PRO A 115 -0.02 4.56 6.35
N THR A 116 0.34 4.52 7.63
CA THR A 116 0.04 5.61 8.57
C THR A 116 1.15 6.65 8.48
N CYS A 117 0.97 7.79 9.16
CA CYS A 117 2.11 8.66 9.42
C CYS A 117 3.23 7.85 10.07
N ARG A 118 4.40 7.77 9.42
CA ARG A 118 5.54 6.98 9.91
C ARG A 118 6.13 7.49 11.22
N VAL A 119 5.77 8.70 11.65
CA VAL A 119 6.15 9.23 12.96
C VAL A 119 5.08 8.93 14.02
N THR A 120 3.81 9.17 13.72
CA THR A 120 2.75 9.24 14.76
C THR A 120 1.72 8.13 14.71
N GLY A 121 1.69 7.33 13.64
CA GLY A 121 0.72 6.24 13.49
C GLY A 121 -0.69 6.70 13.09
N TYR A 122 -0.94 8.01 12.95
CA TYR A 122 -2.24 8.50 12.55
C TYR A 122 -2.52 8.25 11.06
N PHE A 123 -3.75 7.87 10.78
CA PHE A 123 -4.28 7.66 9.43
C PHE A 123 -4.82 8.97 8.83
N GLU A 124 -5.41 9.87 9.59
CA GLU A 124 -6.01 11.07 8.97
C GLU A 124 -4.97 12.14 8.56
N ALA A 125 -5.31 12.92 7.53
CA ALA A 125 -4.56 14.10 7.07
C ALA A 125 -3.05 13.87 6.83
N ARG A 126 -2.71 12.88 5.99
CA ARG A 126 -1.32 12.55 5.60
C ARG A 126 -0.92 13.22 4.28
N LYS A 127 0.40 13.31 4.05
CA LYS A 127 1.02 13.67 2.77
C LYS A 127 2.25 12.79 2.54
N VAL A 128 2.57 12.57 1.27
CA VAL A 128 3.81 11.93 0.83
C VAL A 128 4.94 12.94 0.90
N ALA A 129 5.97 12.65 1.68
CA ALA A 129 7.20 13.44 1.76
C ALA A 129 8.33 12.70 1.05
N HIS A 130 9.21 13.43 0.38
CA HIS A 130 10.45 12.86 -0.15
C HIS A 130 11.53 12.80 0.94
N LEU A 131 12.32 11.73 1.00
CA LEU A 131 13.49 11.65 1.89
C LEU A 131 14.58 12.61 1.41
N VAL A 132 14.93 12.52 0.13
CA VAL A 132 15.71 13.53 -0.60
C VAL A 132 14.73 14.51 -1.24
N PRO A 133 14.65 15.77 -0.76
CA PRO A 133 13.71 16.73 -1.31
C PRO A 133 14.04 17.05 -2.77
N ILE A 134 13.03 17.43 -3.55
CA ILE A 134 13.19 17.80 -4.97
C ILE A 134 14.23 18.93 -5.15
N SER A 135 14.27 19.88 -4.22
CA SER A 135 15.27 20.96 -4.20
C SER A 135 16.71 20.46 -4.07
N ALA A 136 16.93 19.22 -3.62
CA ALA A 136 18.23 18.56 -3.52
C ALA A 136 18.51 17.58 -4.67
N ALA A 137 17.82 17.70 -5.82
CA ALA A 137 18.06 16.84 -6.99
C ALA A 137 19.52 16.82 -7.46
N GLY A 138 20.23 17.94 -7.39
CA GLY A 138 21.67 18.00 -7.69
C GLY A 138 22.52 17.13 -6.75
N TRP A 139 22.18 17.11 -5.46
CA TRP A 139 22.83 16.22 -4.48
C TRP A 139 22.50 14.76 -4.75
N PHE A 140 21.24 14.45 -5.09
CA PHE A 140 20.79 13.10 -5.44
C PHE A 140 21.62 12.51 -6.59
N GLU A 141 21.83 13.28 -7.65
CA GLU A 141 22.61 12.86 -8.81
C GLU A 141 24.09 12.73 -8.47
N SER A 142 24.66 13.74 -7.81
CA SER A 142 26.08 13.78 -7.44
C SER A 142 26.50 12.60 -6.55
N ASN A 143 25.60 12.14 -5.68
CA ASN A 143 25.82 11.01 -4.78
C ASN A 143 25.35 9.67 -5.36
N ARG A 144 24.98 9.62 -6.66
CA ARG A 144 24.54 8.41 -7.36
C ARG A 144 23.41 7.68 -6.64
N MET A 145 22.48 8.44 -6.05
CA MET A 145 21.39 7.88 -5.23
C MET A 145 20.41 7.03 -6.04
N LYS A 146 20.45 7.16 -7.37
CA LYS A 146 19.73 6.32 -8.34
C LYS A 146 19.93 4.82 -8.11
N GLN A 147 21.09 4.39 -7.61
CA GLN A 147 21.37 2.97 -7.36
C GLN A 147 20.44 2.35 -6.30
N TYR A 148 19.91 3.17 -5.39
CA TYR A 148 19.03 2.71 -4.32
C TYR A 148 17.56 2.66 -4.75
N CYS A 149 17.21 3.25 -5.90
CA CYS A 149 15.85 3.33 -6.41
C CYS A 149 15.33 2.00 -6.96
N ARG A 150 14.01 1.80 -6.89
CA ARG A 150 13.34 0.73 -7.62
C ARG A 150 13.24 1.12 -9.10
N LEU A 151 13.70 0.26 -10.01
CA LEU A 151 13.71 0.51 -11.46
C LEU A 151 14.45 1.82 -11.84
N PRO A 152 15.79 1.84 -11.72
CA PRO A 152 16.59 3.05 -11.93
C PRO A 152 16.41 3.68 -13.33
N SER A 153 15.98 2.94 -14.34
CA SER A 153 15.80 3.48 -15.70
C SER A 153 14.55 4.35 -15.91
N LYS A 154 13.71 4.56 -14.88
CA LYS A 154 12.47 5.35 -14.97
C LYS A 154 12.74 6.86 -15.09
N MET A 155 11.91 7.57 -15.85
CA MET A 155 11.85 9.03 -15.86
C MET A 155 11.41 9.58 -14.48
N ASN A 156 11.88 10.77 -14.09
CA ASN A 156 11.62 11.40 -12.78
C ASN A 156 12.06 10.52 -11.59
N ILE A 157 13.31 10.04 -11.63
CA ILE A 157 13.84 9.10 -10.64
C ILE A 157 13.82 9.61 -9.19
N ILE A 158 13.75 10.93 -8.98
CA ILE A 158 13.62 11.50 -7.63
C ILE A 158 12.26 11.21 -7.00
N ASP A 159 11.21 10.99 -7.81
CA ASP A 159 9.88 10.55 -7.37
C ASP A 159 9.79 9.02 -7.24
N ASN A 160 10.91 8.36 -6.94
CA ASN A 160 10.92 6.93 -6.67
C ASN A 160 10.18 6.62 -5.37
N ASP A 161 9.44 5.52 -5.36
CA ASP A 161 8.74 5.04 -4.16
C ASP A 161 9.69 4.83 -2.98
N ARG A 162 10.93 4.40 -3.22
CA ARG A 162 11.94 4.26 -2.16
C ARG A 162 12.47 5.57 -1.61
N ASN A 163 12.21 6.69 -2.28
CA ASN A 163 12.49 8.05 -1.82
C ASN A 163 11.30 8.70 -1.12
N MET A 164 10.21 7.97 -0.87
CA MET A 164 8.96 8.56 -0.40
C MET A 164 8.39 7.81 0.79
N PHE A 165 7.77 8.56 1.71
CA PHE A 165 7.09 8.00 2.88
C PHE A 165 5.97 8.93 3.35
N LEU A 166 5.06 8.42 4.20
CA LEU A 166 3.90 9.17 4.66
C LEU A 166 4.14 9.86 6.00
N LEU A 167 3.76 11.13 6.05
CA LEU A 167 3.75 11.94 7.26
C LEU A 167 2.40 12.62 7.43
N ARG A 168 2.01 12.92 8.67
CA ARG A 168 0.89 13.84 8.95
C ARG A 168 1.22 15.22 8.36
N ARG A 169 0.22 15.95 7.87
CA ARG A 169 0.42 17.20 7.07
C ARG A 169 1.30 18.23 7.78
N ASP A 170 1.14 18.40 9.08
CA ASP A 170 1.97 19.28 9.92
C ASP A 170 3.43 18.79 9.98
N LEU A 171 3.63 17.49 10.21
CA LEU A 171 4.97 16.88 10.25
C LEU A 171 5.66 16.90 8.90
N HIS A 172 4.91 16.71 7.81
CA HIS A 172 5.43 16.89 6.46
C HIS A 172 5.99 18.30 6.26
N GLN A 173 5.24 19.33 6.65
CA GLN A 173 5.71 20.71 6.57
C GLN A 173 6.96 20.94 7.42
N LEU A 174 6.99 20.42 8.65
CA LEU A 174 8.15 20.53 9.54
C LEU A 174 9.38 19.77 9.02
N PHE A 175 9.17 18.63 8.36
CA PHE A 175 10.25 17.84 7.74
C PHE A 175 10.83 18.56 6.52
N ASP A 176 9.98 19.13 5.66
CA ASP A 176 10.41 19.88 4.48
C ASP A 176 11.09 21.20 4.82
N THR A 177 10.65 21.86 5.89
CA THR A 177 11.30 23.06 6.42
C THR A 177 12.50 22.75 7.32
N ARG A 178 12.98 21.49 7.35
CA ARG A 178 14.17 21.05 8.09
C ARG A 178 14.12 21.41 9.57
N ARG A 179 12.97 21.25 10.20
CA ARG A 179 12.81 21.43 11.67
C ARG A 179 13.23 20.17 12.42
N PHE A 180 13.03 19.02 11.81
CA PHE A 180 13.55 17.74 12.27
C PHE A 180 13.96 16.87 11.08
N THR A 181 14.71 15.82 11.36
CA THR A 181 15.13 14.78 10.40
C THR A 181 14.92 13.39 10.99
N ILE A 182 15.21 12.34 10.23
CA ILE A 182 15.22 10.96 10.69
C ILE A 182 16.66 10.45 10.63
N MET A 183 17.10 9.74 11.67
CA MET A 183 18.43 9.16 11.71
C MET A 183 18.49 7.84 12.48
N PRO A 184 19.43 6.95 12.15
CA PRO A 184 19.69 5.77 12.94
C PRO A 184 20.33 6.16 14.28
N LYS A 185 19.82 5.59 15.37
CA LYS A 185 20.41 5.70 16.70
C LYS A 185 20.41 4.34 17.38
N THR A 186 21.57 3.93 17.88
CA THR A 186 21.71 2.72 18.69
C THR A 186 21.57 3.09 20.15
N SER A 187 20.60 2.48 20.85
CA SER A 187 20.52 2.59 22.31
C SER A 187 21.55 1.67 22.96
N ILE A 188 21.96 2.02 24.18
CA ILE A 188 22.90 1.21 24.95
C ILE A 188 22.29 -0.18 25.17
N GLY A 189 22.98 -1.23 24.70
CA GLY A 189 22.53 -2.62 24.81
C GLY A 189 21.60 -3.11 23.69
N ALA A 190 21.29 -2.30 22.68
CA ALA A 190 20.52 -2.76 21.52
C ALA A 190 21.39 -3.51 20.50
N ALA A 191 20.82 -4.57 19.91
CA ALA A 191 21.47 -5.39 18.89
C ALA A 191 21.56 -4.70 17.51
N ALA A 192 20.70 -3.72 17.24
CA ALA A 192 20.62 -3.00 15.96
C ALA A 192 20.22 -1.54 16.17
N PRO A 193 20.61 -0.62 15.26
CA PRO A 193 20.15 0.76 15.29
C PRO A 193 18.65 0.85 14.99
N THR A 194 17.95 1.79 15.64
CA THR A 194 16.55 2.13 15.35
C THR A 194 16.48 3.50 14.71
N LEU A 195 15.59 3.68 13.75
CA LEU A 195 15.35 4.99 13.16
C LEU A 195 14.51 5.85 14.10
N ILE A 196 14.99 7.05 14.36
CA ILE A 196 14.35 8.03 15.25
C ILE A 196 14.16 9.37 14.57
N THR A 197 13.20 10.15 15.05
CA THR A 197 13.11 11.58 14.74
C THR A 197 14.12 12.38 15.57
N HIS A 198 14.81 13.31 14.91
CA HIS A 198 15.83 14.17 15.52
C HIS A 198 15.58 15.64 15.18
N VAL A 199 15.25 16.43 16.20
CA VAL A 199 15.02 17.88 16.06
C VAL A 199 16.35 18.61 15.88
N LEU A 200 16.50 19.36 14.78
CA LEU A 200 17.78 19.97 14.38
C LEU A 200 18.14 21.23 15.18
N LEU A 201 17.14 21.99 15.66
CA LEU A 201 17.32 23.21 16.43
C LEU A 201 16.45 23.18 17.70
N PRO A 202 16.82 22.40 18.73
CA PRO A 202 15.97 22.20 19.91
C PRO A 202 15.74 23.48 20.72
N GLN A 203 16.71 24.40 20.72
CA GLN A 203 16.61 25.65 21.47
C GLN A 203 15.58 26.64 20.89
N THR A 204 15.35 26.59 19.57
CA THR A 204 14.36 27.45 18.91
C THR A 204 13.00 26.77 18.77
N HIS A 205 12.92 25.46 19.04
CA HIS A 205 11.71 24.65 18.89
C HIS A 205 11.49 23.73 20.10
N PRO A 206 11.24 24.30 21.31
CA PRO A 206 11.10 23.52 22.54
C PRO A 206 9.93 22.53 22.48
N GLU A 207 8.81 22.90 21.85
CA GLU A 207 7.68 22.00 21.65
C GLU A 207 8.04 20.78 20.79
N LEU A 208 8.70 21.00 19.66
CA LEU A 208 9.15 19.90 18.79
C LEU A 208 10.15 19.02 19.51
N HIS A 209 11.06 19.62 20.29
CA HIS A 209 12.04 18.88 21.06
C HIS A 209 11.34 17.94 22.07
N ILE A 210 10.38 18.44 22.84
CA ILE A 210 9.63 17.67 23.83
C ILE A 210 8.81 16.54 23.18
N LEU A 211 8.11 16.85 22.09
CA LEU A 211 7.19 15.90 21.45
C LEU A 211 7.92 14.85 20.61
N TYR A 212 8.93 15.25 19.83
CA TYR A 212 9.46 14.45 18.73
C TYR A 212 10.97 14.19 18.78
N HIS A 213 11.75 14.75 19.71
CA HIS A 213 13.19 14.44 19.72
C HIS A 213 13.47 13.05 20.28
N ASN A 214 14.32 12.27 19.58
CA ASN A 214 14.67 10.89 19.92
C ASN A 214 13.47 9.95 20.07
N ARG A 215 12.40 10.15 19.29
CA ARG A 215 11.26 9.22 19.25
C ARG A 215 11.45 8.21 18.12
N ALA A 216 11.20 6.94 18.39
CA ALA A 216 11.18 5.91 17.35
C ALA A 216 10.05 6.17 16.36
N LEU A 217 10.28 5.79 15.10
CA LEU A 217 9.24 5.75 14.09
C LEU A 217 8.27 4.59 14.36
N GLN A 218 7.14 4.62 13.66
CA GLN A 218 6.20 3.51 13.62
C GLN A 218 6.78 2.38 12.77
N GLU A 219 6.95 1.21 13.38
CA GLU A 219 7.44 0.01 12.72
C GLU A 219 6.29 -0.86 12.16
N PRO A 220 6.53 -1.64 11.09
CA PRO A 220 7.80 -1.71 10.36
C PRO A 220 7.96 -0.56 9.34
N LEU A 221 9.13 0.08 9.29
CA LEU A 221 9.46 1.04 8.22
C LEU A 221 10.00 0.30 6.99
N THR A 222 9.08 -0.15 6.13
CA THR A 222 9.39 -0.89 4.91
C THR A 222 9.36 0.00 3.66
N GLY A 223 9.96 -0.47 2.57
CA GLY A 223 9.82 0.12 1.24
C GLY A 223 10.70 1.35 0.94
N ILE A 224 11.37 1.94 1.92
CA ILE A 224 12.26 3.09 1.70
C ILE A 224 13.74 2.70 1.53
N ALA A 225 14.53 3.59 0.93
CA ALA A 225 15.99 3.52 0.92
C ALA A 225 16.54 4.41 2.05
N VAL A 226 17.08 3.79 3.10
CA VAL A 226 17.56 4.51 4.29
C VAL A 226 18.74 5.44 3.98
N GLU A 227 19.50 5.18 2.92
CA GLU A 227 20.61 6.00 2.44
C GLU A 227 20.13 7.40 2.03
N MET A 228 18.86 7.54 1.63
CA MET A 228 18.25 8.80 1.22
C MET A 228 18.06 9.78 2.38
N LEU A 229 18.10 9.30 3.63
CA LEU A 229 17.98 10.13 4.83
C LEU A 229 19.12 11.14 5.00
N PHE A 230 20.30 10.85 4.46
CA PHE A 230 21.47 11.72 4.60
C PHE A 230 21.31 13.08 3.92
N ALA A 231 20.45 13.19 2.90
CA ALA A 231 20.18 14.46 2.23
C ALA A 231 19.50 15.52 3.12
N ARG A 232 19.03 15.13 4.32
CA ARG A 232 18.42 16.06 5.28
C ARG A 232 19.43 16.68 6.25
N PHE A 233 20.71 16.34 6.14
CA PHE A 233 21.82 16.88 6.96
C PHE A 233 22.71 17.89 6.24
N ILE A 234 22.50 18.10 4.94
CA ILE A 234 23.30 19.01 4.09
C ILE A 234 22.77 20.43 4.07
#